data_AF-A0A443D0K6-F1
#
_entry.id   AF-A0A443D0K6-F1
#
_cell.length_a   1.000
_cell.length_b   1.000
_cell.length_c   1.000
_cell.angle_alpha   90.00
_cell.angle_beta   90.00
_cell.angle_gamma   90.00
#
_symmetry.space_group_name_H-M   'P 1'
#
loop_
_entity.id
_entity.type
_entity.pdbx_description
1 polymer ?
#
loop_
_entity_poly.entity_id
_entity_poly.type
_entity_poly.pdbx_seq_one_letter_code
_entity_poly.pdbx_strand_id
1 'polypeptide(L)' 'MMHVSPVTTEQTAPAQTKAVAVKRAAEHGLYNPRNEHDACGVGFIVNMKGVKSHQIVMDGLAVLENLTHRGAVGADPLM' A
#
# COMPACT_ATOMS: atom_id res chain seq x y z
N MET A 1 -60.29 -0.21 -22.91
CA MET A 1 -60.12 -0.84 -21.59
C MET A 1 -58.63 -1.07 -21.39
N MET A 2 -58.02 -0.27 -20.51
CA MET A 2 -56.59 -0.26 -20.23
C MET A 2 -56.23 -1.53 -19.45
N HIS A 3 -55.47 -2.43 -20.06
CA HIS A 3 -54.91 -3.58 -19.36
C HIS A 3 -53.57 -3.13 -18.75
N VAL A 4 -53.62 -2.71 -17.49
CA VAL A 4 -52.43 -2.27 -16.74
C VAL A 4 -51.70 -3.53 -16.26
N SER A 5 -50.53 -3.80 -16.86
CA SER A 5 -49.60 -4.82 -16.37
C SER A 5 -49.12 -4.44 -14.96
N PRO A 6 -49.02 -5.39 -14.02
CA PRO A 6 -48.53 -5.09 -12.68
C PRO A 6 -47.06 -4.68 -12.76
N VAL A 7 -46.79 -3.47 -12.26
CA VAL A 7 -45.44 -3.01 -11.95
C VAL A 7 -44.83 -4.07 -11.04
N THR A 8 -43.73 -4.68 -11.49
CA THR A 8 -42.94 -5.55 -10.63
C THR A 8 -42.39 -4.64 -9.54
N THR A 9 -42.89 -4.85 -8.33
CA THR A 9 -42.47 -4.18 -7.11
C THR A 9 -40.96 -4.08 -7.09
N GLU A 10 -40.47 -2.85 -6.99
CA GLU A 10 -39.06 -2.54 -6.74
C GLU A 10 -38.53 -3.52 -5.70
N GLN A 11 -37.53 -4.29 -6.12
CA GLN A 11 -36.64 -4.95 -5.22
C GLN A 11 -35.96 -3.86 -4.40
N THR A 12 -36.50 -3.60 -3.21
CA THR A 12 -35.79 -2.90 -2.14
C THR A 12 -34.57 -3.74 -1.80
N ALA A 13 -33.45 -3.47 -2.48
CA ALA A 13 -32.18 -4.09 -2.18
C ALA A 13 -31.84 -3.76 -0.72
N PRO A 14 -31.54 -4.76 0.14
CA PRO A 14 -31.17 -4.48 1.51
C PRO A 14 -29.88 -3.67 1.49
N ALA A 15 -29.73 -2.76 2.45
CA ALA A 15 -28.47 -2.10 2.76
C ALA A 15 -27.35 -3.15 2.71
N GLN A 16 -26.54 -3.09 1.65
CA GLN A 16 -25.55 -4.10 1.33
C GLN A 16 -24.50 -4.05 2.43
N THR A 17 -24.52 -5.07 3.29
CA THR A 17 -23.70 -5.13 4.49
C THR A 17 -22.23 -5.04 4.08
N LYS A 18 -21.44 -4.17 4.72
CA LYS A 18 -20.02 -3.91 4.43
C LYS A 18 -19.20 -5.19 4.15
N ALA A 19 -19.55 -6.30 4.82
CA ALA A 19 -18.98 -7.63 4.62
C ALA A 19 -19.13 -8.19 3.19
N VAL A 20 -20.28 -7.99 2.54
CA VAL A 20 -20.51 -8.44 1.15
C VAL A 20 -19.69 -7.62 0.17
N ALA A 21 -19.56 -6.32 0.40
CA ALA A 21 -18.73 -5.43 -0.42
C ALA A 21 -17.23 -5.77 -0.28
N VAL A 22 -16.74 -6.00 0.94
CA VAL A 22 -15.35 -6.41 1.19
C VAL A 22 -15.05 -7.77 0.57
N LYS A 23 -15.97 -8.74 0.67
CA LYS A 23 -15.81 -10.05 0.04
C LYS A 23 -15.68 -9.94 -1.48
N ARG A 24 -16.54 -9.14 -2.12
CA ARG A 24 -16.46 -8.89 -3.57
C ARG A 24 -15.18 -8.17 -3.99
N ALA A 25 -14.70 -7.22 -3.18
CA ALA A 25 -13.44 -6.54 -3.45
C ALA A 25 -12.22 -7.48 -3.32
N ALA A 26 -12.27 -8.45 -2.40
CA ALA A 26 -11.24 -9.48 -2.29
C ALA A 26 -11.28 -10.48 -3.46
N GLU A 27 -12.46 -10.82 -3.97
CA GLU A 27 -12.65 -11.79 -5.08
C GLU A 27 -12.39 -11.18 -6.47
N HIS A 28 -12.64 -9.88 -6.65
CA HIS A 28 -12.61 -9.21 -7.96
C HIS A 28 -11.80 -7.91 -7.99
N GLY A 29 -11.05 -7.60 -6.93
CA GLY A 29 -10.19 -6.41 -6.87
C GLY A 29 -8.93 -6.55 -7.74
N LEU A 30 -8.27 -5.41 -8.01
CA LEU A 30 -7.00 -5.37 -8.74
C LEU A 30 -5.81 -5.87 -7.92
N TYR A 31 -5.98 -6.03 -6.60
CA TYR A 31 -4.93 -6.52 -5.71
C TYR A 31 -4.70 -8.02 -5.92
N ASN A 32 -3.45 -8.40 -6.17
CA ASN A 32 -3.02 -9.80 -6.23
C ASN A 32 -1.94 -10.03 -5.16
N PRO A 33 -2.22 -10.82 -4.10
CA PRO A 33 -1.25 -11.08 -3.03
C PRO A 33 0.09 -11.65 -3.50
N ARG A 34 0.13 -12.27 -4.68
CA ARG A 34 1.38 -12.79 -5.26
C ARG A 34 2.38 -11.71 -5.67
N ASN A 35 1.91 -10.46 -5.81
CA ASN A 35 2.74 -9.30 -6.16
C ASN A 35 3.18 -8.50 -4.93
N GLU A 36 2.80 -8.92 -3.72
CA GLU A 36 3.16 -8.26 -2.47
C GLU A 36 4.60 -8.61 -2.07
N HIS A 37 5.42 -7.59 -1.81
CA HIS A 37 6.81 -7.76 -1.42
C HIS A 37 7.26 -6.66 -0.45
N ASP A 38 7.99 -7.05 0.60
CA ASP A 38 8.58 -6.09 1.53
C ASP A 38 9.65 -5.23 0.82
N ALA A 39 9.42 -3.93 0.80
CA ALA A 39 10.33 -3.00 0.15
C ALA A 39 11.46 -2.51 1.05
N CYS A 40 11.41 -2.60 2.40
CA CYS A 40 12.34 -1.90 3.31
C CYS A 40 13.72 -2.56 3.54
N GLY A 41 14.78 -1.77 3.77
CA GLY A 41 16.15 -2.24 4.05
C GLY A 41 16.80 -1.60 5.28
N VAL A 42 17.72 -2.32 5.92
CA VAL A 42 18.50 -1.86 7.08
C VAL A 42 19.98 -2.21 6.91
N GLY A 43 20.86 -1.40 7.49
CA GLY A 43 22.31 -1.59 7.45
C GLY A 43 22.99 -0.98 8.67
N PHE A 44 24.24 -1.37 8.93
CA PHE A 44 24.99 -0.90 10.09
C PHE A 44 26.47 -0.75 9.76
N ILE A 45 27.11 0.23 10.40
CA ILE A 45 28.52 0.56 10.19
C ILE A 45 29.19 0.69 11.55
N VAL A 46 30.36 0.07 11.68
CA VAL A 46 31.19 0.13 12.90
C VAL A 46 32.63 0.42 12.55
N ASN A 47 33.24 1.29 13.34
CA ASN A 47 34.68 1.39 13.40
C ASN A 47 35.22 0.38 14.41
N MET A 48 35.80 -0.72 13.92
CA MET A 48 36.36 -1.80 14.76
C MET A 48 37.53 -1.34 15.65
N LYS A 49 38.17 -0.21 15.33
CA LYS A 49 39.26 0.36 16.14
C LYS A 49 38.76 1.26 17.28
N GLY A 50 37.45 1.53 17.36
CA GLY A 50 36.83 2.36 18.40
C GLY A 50 37.22 3.85 18.34
N VAL A 51 37.90 4.28 17.28
CA VAL A 51 38.32 5.68 17.12
C VAL A 51 37.12 6.53 16.71
N LYS A 52 36.89 7.62 17.45
CA LYS A 52 35.85 8.58 17.12
C LYS A 52 36.17 9.24 15.78
N SER A 53 35.23 9.19 14.84
CA SER A 53 35.34 9.82 13.53
C SER A 53 33.96 10.15 12.98
N HIS A 54 33.86 11.27 12.26
CA HIS A 54 32.64 11.64 11.53
C HIS A 54 32.39 10.76 10.28
N GLN A 55 33.38 9.96 9.88
CA GLN A 55 33.27 9.08 8.72
C GLN A 55 32.10 8.10 8.83
N ILE A 56 31.80 7.57 10.01
CA ILE A 56 30.68 6.62 10.21
C ILE A 56 29.34 7.26 9.85
N VAL A 57 29.19 8.57 10.10
CA VAL A 57 27.96 9.31 9.72
C VAL A 57 27.87 9.43 8.20
N MET A 58 28.98 9.80 7.56
CA MET A 58 29.06 9.92 6.09
C MET A 58 28.75 8.59 5.39
N ASP A 59 29.36 7.50 5.87
CA ASP A 59 29.12 6.18 5.31
C ASP A 59 27.66 5.74 5.54
N GLY A 60 27.08 6.10 6.70
CA GLY A 60 25.67 5.82 7.00
C GLY A 60 24.71 6.53 6.05
N LEU A 61 24.99 7.80 5.72
CA LEU A 61 24.21 8.54 4.71
C LEU A 61 24.33 7.89 3.33
N ALA A 62 25.53 7.47 2.93
CA ALA A 62 25.72 6.76 1.66
C ALA A 62 24.94 5.44 1.61
N VAL A 63 24.83 4.71 2.72
CA VAL A 63 23.96 3.52 2.80
C VAL A 63 22.49 3.90 2.56
N LEU A 64 22.00 4.96 3.18
CA LEU A 64 20.61 5.41 3.02
C LEU A 64 20.30 5.85 1.58
N GLU A 65 21.20 6.60 0.95
CA GLU A 65 21.07 7.00 -0.47
C GLU A 65 20.94 5.79 -1.39
N ASN A 66 21.72 4.74 -1.13
CA ASN A 66 21.65 3.50 -1.90
C ASN A 66 20.38 2.68 -1.65
N LEU A 67 19.65 2.94 -0.55
CA LEU A 67 18.37 2.29 -0.24
C LEU A 67 17.14 3.09 -0.72
N THR A 68 17.33 4.21 -1.42
CA THR A 68 16.20 5.04 -1.90
C THR A 68 15.22 4.31 -2.82
N HIS A 69 15.71 3.37 -3.64
CA HIS A 69 14.88 2.54 -4.53
C HIS A 69 13.94 1.57 -3.79
N ARG A 70 14.10 1.45 -2.48
CA ARG A 70 13.37 0.57 -1.57
C ARG A 70 12.33 1.32 -0.72
N GLY A 71 12.27 2.65 -0.85
CA GLY A 71 11.34 3.51 -0.12
C GLY A 71 10.07 3.83 -0.92
N ALA A 72 8.99 4.15 -0.21
CA ALA A 72 7.86 4.83 -0.82
C ALA A 72 8.26 6.27 -1.18
N VAL A 73 7.80 6.76 -2.31
CA VAL A 73 7.97 8.14 -2.74
C VAL A 73 6.61 8.84 -2.81
N GLY A 74 6.56 10.09 -2.35
CA GLY A 74 5.38 10.95 -2.54
C GLY A 74 5.27 11.38 -4.00
N ALA A 75 4.03 11.49 -4.51
CA ALA A 75 3.77 11.99 -5.86
C ALA A 75 3.35 13.47 -5.88
N ASP A 76 3.30 14.12 -4.71
CA ASP A 76 2.97 15.54 -4.59
C ASP A 76 4.19 16.40 -4.94
N PRO A 77 4.14 17.21 -6.01
CA PRO A 77 5.26 18.06 -6.40
C PRO A 77 5.56 19.22 -5.43
N LEU A 78 4.69 19.49 -4.45
CA LEU A 78 4.86 20.56 -3.47
C LEU A 78 5.34 20.06 -2.09
N MET A 79 5.64 18.76 -1.98
CA MET A 79 6.28 18.15 -0.80
C MET A 79 7.80 18.05 -0.99
#